data_AF-A0A9X6RUK1-F1
#
_entry.id   AF-A0A9X6RUK1-F1
#
_cell.length_a   1.000
_cell.length_b   1.000
_cell.length_c   1.000
_cell.angle_alpha   90.00
_cell.angle_beta   90.00
_cell.angle_gamma   90.00
#
_symmetry.space_group_name_H-M   'P 1'
#
loop_
_entity.id
_entity.type
_entity.pdbx_description
1 polymer ?
#
loop_
_entity_poly.entity_id
_entity_poly.type
_entity_poly.pdbx_seq_one_letter_code
_entity_poly.pdbx_strand_id
1 'polypeptide(L)'
;MKKILVVGALCLSLASLTACSSGGEKSSAEPKQEAKKEKKETKVTVNSIITEFKNTGLEAENPTDLPQKEFGNMRKEGKRIVVPALGGDKGGRLFEITKKEDLEKAKKYYDELGNSAPMLFSHTYTKGNFLLQMNGDMKDEEFNKYKAVMDKLVK
;
A
#
# COMPACT_ATOMS: atom_id res chain seq x y z
N MET A 1 -21.27 -38.43 -16.65
CA MET A 1 -20.49 -39.65 -16.94
C MET A 1 -19.00 -39.28 -17.00
N LYS A 2 -18.18 -40.13 -16.36
CA LYS A 2 -16.71 -40.31 -16.42
C LYS A 2 -15.77 -39.10 -16.59
N LYS A 3 -14.94 -38.92 -15.56
CA LYS A 3 -13.64 -38.23 -15.53
C LYS A 3 -12.64 -38.95 -16.45
N ILE A 4 -11.73 -38.24 -17.12
CA ILE A 4 -10.46 -38.81 -17.60
C ILE A 4 -9.31 -37.83 -17.31
N LEU A 5 -8.42 -38.30 -16.45
CA LEU A 5 -7.06 -37.85 -16.20
C LEU A 5 -6.14 -38.45 -17.28
N VAL A 6 -5.20 -37.69 -17.81
CA VAL A 6 -4.00 -38.26 -18.45
C VAL A 6 -2.76 -37.58 -17.89
N VAL A 7 -1.99 -38.40 -17.19
CA VAL A 7 -0.62 -38.17 -16.72
C VAL A 7 0.32 -38.39 -17.90
N GLY A 8 1.28 -37.49 -18.10
CA GLY A 8 2.38 -37.66 -19.04
C GLY A 8 3.70 -37.30 -18.38
N ALA A 9 4.35 -38.30 -17.79
CA ALA A 9 5.73 -38.26 -17.34
C ALA A 9 6.58 -39.03 -18.37
N LEU A 10 7.69 -38.46 -18.83
CA LEU A 10 8.89 -39.25 -19.12
C LEU A 10 10.15 -38.37 -19.22
N CYS A 11 11.15 -38.77 -18.43
CA CYS A 11 12.45 -38.16 -18.22
C CYS A 11 13.49 -38.46 -19.32
N LEU A 12 14.69 -37.90 -19.07
CA LEU A 12 16.05 -38.26 -19.51
C LEU A 12 16.53 -37.49 -20.76
N SER A 13 17.67 -36.76 -20.72
CA SER A 13 18.95 -37.24 -20.22
C SER A 13 20.07 -36.17 -20.15
N LEU A 14 21.03 -36.42 -19.24
CA LEU A 14 22.51 -36.24 -19.30
C LEU A 14 23.08 -34.80 -19.44
N ALA A 15 23.66 -34.18 -18.41
CA ALA A 15 24.94 -34.44 -17.70
C ALA A 15 26.20 -33.89 -18.40
N SER A 16 26.80 -32.86 -17.80
CA SER A 16 28.25 -32.63 -17.85
C SER A 16 28.73 -32.07 -16.50
N LEU A 17 29.74 -32.77 -15.94
CA LEU A 17 30.54 -32.45 -14.76
C LEU A 17 31.48 -31.29 -15.11
N THR A 18 31.88 -30.40 -14.20
CA THR A 18 33.11 -30.37 -13.36
C THR A 18 33.02 -28.99 -12.64
N ALA A 19 33.39 -28.72 -11.39
CA ALA A 19 34.59 -29.06 -10.64
C ALA A 19 34.41 -28.80 -9.13
N CYS A 20 35.24 -29.47 -8.34
CA CYS A 20 35.29 -29.50 -6.88
C CYS A 20 35.47 -28.14 -6.20
N SER A 21 34.72 -27.92 -5.11
CA SER A 21 35.23 -27.22 -3.93
C SER A 21 34.71 -27.90 -2.67
N SER A 22 35.55 -27.86 -1.64
CA SER A 22 35.62 -28.73 -0.48
C SER A 22 34.57 -28.41 0.60
N GLY A 23 34.07 -29.45 1.27
CA GLY A 23 33.70 -29.39 2.69
C GLY A 23 32.23 -29.64 3.07
N GLY A 24 32.01 -30.72 3.82
CA GLY A 24 31.05 -30.71 4.95
C GLY A 24 29.71 -31.42 4.74
N GLU A 25 29.46 -32.43 5.57
CA GLU A 25 28.31 -33.33 5.61
C GLU A 25 26.96 -32.75 6.10
N LYS A 26 25.88 -33.39 5.61
CA LYS A 26 24.65 -33.87 6.29
C LYS A 26 23.69 -32.91 7.03
N SER A 27 22.42 -33.11 6.61
CA SER A 27 21.26 -33.48 7.44
C SER A 27 20.21 -32.40 7.73
N SER A 28 18.97 -32.79 7.39
CA SER A 28 17.68 -32.48 8.00
C SER A 28 17.68 -31.54 9.20
N ALA A 29 16.87 -30.49 9.13
CA ALA A 29 15.62 -30.40 9.88
C ALA A 29 15.06 -28.98 9.77
N GLU A 30 13.76 -28.90 9.46
CA GLU A 30 12.92 -27.77 9.82
C GLU A 30 13.06 -27.48 11.33
N PRO A 31 13.08 -26.19 11.72
CA PRO A 31 12.18 -25.83 12.80
C PRO A 31 11.31 -24.63 12.42
N LYS A 32 10.00 -24.88 12.39
CA LYS A 32 8.99 -23.92 12.84
C LYS A 32 9.44 -23.33 14.17
N GLN A 33 9.90 -22.09 14.14
CA GLN A 33 9.89 -21.23 15.32
C GLN A 33 8.71 -20.28 15.19
N GLU A 34 7.74 -20.48 16.08
CA GLU A 34 6.71 -19.52 16.42
C GLU A 34 7.37 -18.16 16.67
N ALA A 35 7.15 -17.24 15.74
CA ALA A 35 7.41 -15.83 15.98
C ALA A 35 6.37 -15.34 16.99
N LYS A 36 6.75 -15.33 18.27
CA LYS A 36 6.17 -14.44 19.28
C LYS A 36 6.01 -13.05 18.65
N LYS A 37 4.76 -12.64 18.39
CA LYS A 37 4.41 -11.25 18.10
C LYS A 37 4.67 -10.44 19.37
N GLU A 38 5.93 -10.03 19.56
CA GLU A 38 6.23 -8.84 20.33
C GLU A 38 5.52 -7.69 19.62
N LYS A 39 4.51 -7.13 20.29
CA LYS A 39 3.82 -5.91 19.90
C LYS A 39 4.78 -4.74 20.10
N LYS A 40 5.79 -4.64 19.23
CA LYS A 40 6.58 -3.43 19.04
C LYS A 40 5.57 -2.37 18.61
N GLU A 41 5.34 -1.35 19.45
CA GLU A 41 4.54 -0.19 19.07
C GLU A 41 5.14 0.39 17.80
N THR A 42 4.57 0.00 16.68
CA THR A 42 5.10 0.29 15.36
C THR A 42 4.56 1.66 15.03
N LYS A 43 5.46 2.64 14.96
CA LYS A 43 5.11 3.99 14.52
C LYS A 43 4.36 3.90 13.20
N VAL A 44 3.18 4.50 13.14
CA VAL A 44 2.37 4.55 11.92
C VAL A 44 3.13 5.36 10.86
N THR A 45 3.17 4.84 9.64
CA THR A 45 3.78 5.44 8.44
C THR A 45 2.81 5.40 7.27
N VAL A 46 3.09 6.16 6.20
CA VAL A 46 2.32 6.14 4.94
C VAL A 46 2.19 4.71 4.40
N ASN A 47 3.29 3.96 4.34
CA ASN A 47 3.28 2.56 3.88
C ASN A 47 2.43 1.64 4.77
N SER A 48 2.45 1.82 6.09
CA SER A 48 1.64 1.00 6.99
C SER A 48 0.14 1.23 6.81
N ILE A 49 -0.27 2.48 6.54
CA ILE A 49 -1.67 2.82 6.26
C ILE A 49 -2.09 2.20 4.91
N ILE A 50 -1.27 2.33 3.87
CA ILE A 50 -1.55 1.72 2.55
C ILE A 50 -1.66 0.20 2.67
N THR A 51 -0.76 -0.41 3.44
CA THR A 51 -0.80 -1.87 3.71
C THR A 51 -2.09 -2.25 4.43
N GLU A 52 -2.55 -1.45 5.40
CA GLU A 52 -3.79 -1.74 6.12
C GLU A 52 -5.04 -1.53 5.26
N PHE A 53 -5.04 -0.59 4.30
CA PHE A 53 -6.08 -0.52 3.28
C PHE A 53 -6.19 -1.86 2.54
N LYS A 54 -5.07 -2.40 2.06
CA LYS A 54 -5.06 -3.69 1.35
C LYS A 54 -5.47 -4.86 2.25
N ASN A 55 -5.01 -4.89 3.50
CA ASN A 55 -5.38 -5.93 4.47
C ASN A 55 -6.88 -5.95 4.79
N THR A 56 -7.55 -4.81 4.68
CA THR A 56 -8.99 -4.67 4.89
C THR A 56 -9.81 -4.82 3.61
N GLY A 57 -9.17 -5.20 2.50
CA GLY A 57 -9.80 -5.45 1.21
C GLY A 57 -10.08 -4.19 0.40
N LEU A 58 -9.51 -3.04 0.78
CA LEU A 58 -9.59 -1.80 0.00
C LEU A 58 -8.49 -1.79 -1.07
N GLU A 59 -8.84 -1.28 -2.25
CA GLU A 59 -7.89 -1.09 -3.33
C GLU A 59 -6.92 0.06 -2.99
N ALA A 60 -5.62 -0.22 -3.07
CA ALA A 60 -4.56 0.76 -2.88
C ALA A 60 -3.30 0.29 -3.63
N GLU A 61 -3.44 0.12 -4.94
CA GLU A 61 -2.46 -0.56 -5.78
C GLU A 61 -1.34 0.35 -6.24
N ASN A 62 -0.22 -0.27 -6.63
CA ASN A 62 0.96 0.40 -7.21
C ASN A 62 1.43 1.65 -6.43
N PRO A 63 1.71 1.53 -5.12
CA PRO A 63 2.17 2.67 -4.34
C PRO A 63 3.48 3.22 -4.89
N THR A 64 3.48 4.50 -5.25
CA THR A 64 4.63 5.20 -5.85
C THR A 64 4.94 6.48 -5.11
N ASP A 65 6.22 6.82 -4.97
CA ASP A 65 6.62 8.05 -4.29
C ASP A 65 6.21 9.29 -5.06
N LEU A 66 5.64 10.26 -4.36
CA LEU A 66 5.32 11.55 -4.94
C LEU A 66 6.58 12.42 -5.04
N PRO A 67 6.72 13.23 -6.10
CA PRO A 67 7.83 14.18 -6.22
C PRO A 67 7.86 15.20 -5.08
N GLN A 68 9.05 15.54 -4.56
CA GLN A 68 9.19 16.46 -3.41
C GLN A 68 8.52 17.82 -3.65
N LYS A 69 8.46 18.31 -4.90
CA LYS A 69 7.76 19.57 -5.25
C LYS A 69 6.28 19.62 -4.82
N GLU A 70 5.63 18.46 -4.69
CA GLU A 70 4.26 18.39 -4.15
C GLU A 70 4.33 18.53 -2.63
N PHE A 71 3.90 19.68 -2.12
CA PHE A 71 3.98 20.10 -0.72
C PHE A 71 5.39 20.30 -0.13
N GLY A 72 6.48 19.99 -0.83
CA GLY A 72 7.83 20.38 -0.42
C GLY A 72 8.17 19.96 1.01
N ASN A 73 8.77 20.88 1.75
CA ASN A 73 9.20 20.67 3.14
C ASN A 73 8.04 20.62 4.14
N MET A 74 6.79 20.86 3.71
CA MET A 74 5.63 20.68 4.58
C MET A 74 5.39 19.20 4.90
N ARG A 75 5.72 18.30 3.95
CA ARG A 75 5.58 16.86 4.13
C ARG A 75 6.89 16.17 4.46
N LYS A 76 6.78 15.10 5.23
CA LYS A 76 7.83 14.12 5.49
C LYS A 76 7.84 13.02 4.43
N GLU A 77 6.66 12.55 4.03
CA GLU A 77 6.47 11.49 3.04
C GLU A 77 5.18 11.72 2.26
N GLY A 78 5.11 11.18 1.04
CA GLY A 78 3.93 11.26 0.19
C GLY A 78 3.96 10.15 -0.84
N LYS A 79 2.87 9.39 -0.95
CA LYS A 79 2.72 8.31 -1.93
C LYS A 79 1.40 8.41 -2.67
N ARG A 80 1.44 8.08 -3.96
CA ARG A 80 0.26 7.86 -4.79
C ARG A 80 -0.14 6.39 -4.72
N ILE A 81 -1.45 6.12 -4.70
CA ILE A 81 -2.05 4.81 -4.86
C ILE A 81 -3.06 4.83 -6.02
N VAL A 82 -3.28 3.68 -6.64
CA VAL A 82 -4.28 3.46 -7.71
C VAL A 82 -5.46 2.67 -7.14
N VAL A 83 -6.66 3.04 -7.55
CA VAL A 83 -7.94 2.35 -7.26
C VAL A 83 -8.53 1.93 -8.60
N PRO A 84 -8.21 0.72 -9.10
CA PRO A 84 -8.63 0.26 -10.42
C PRO A 84 -10.13 0.40 -10.70
N ALA A 85 -10.99 0.27 -9.68
CA ALA A 85 -12.44 0.44 -9.82
C ALA A 85 -12.85 1.85 -10.29
N LEU A 86 -12.01 2.87 -10.09
CA LEU A 86 -12.26 4.25 -10.56
C LEU A 86 -11.70 4.50 -11.97
N GLY A 87 -10.83 3.64 -12.46
CA GLY A 87 -10.08 3.79 -13.71
C GLY A 87 -8.59 3.52 -13.50
N GLY A 88 -7.90 3.08 -14.56
CA GLY A 88 -6.52 2.58 -14.49
C GLY A 88 -5.47 3.59 -13.98
N ASP A 89 -5.76 4.88 -14.04
CA ASP A 89 -4.91 5.96 -13.55
C ASP A 89 -5.53 6.71 -12.36
N LYS A 90 -6.71 6.35 -11.88
CA LYS A 90 -7.39 7.03 -10.76
C LYS A 90 -7.06 6.39 -9.42
N GLY A 91 -7.22 7.15 -8.35
CA GLY A 91 -6.90 6.69 -7.00
C GLY A 91 -6.70 7.85 -6.05
N GLY A 92 -5.62 7.82 -5.28
CA GLY A 92 -5.40 8.81 -4.24
C GLY A 92 -3.95 9.08 -3.91
N ARG A 93 -3.78 9.98 -2.95
CA ARG A 93 -2.50 10.39 -2.39
C ARG A 93 -2.59 10.33 -0.88
N LEU A 94 -1.55 9.81 -0.26
CA LEU A 94 -1.41 9.78 1.19
C LEU A 94 -0.10 10.46 1.59
N PHE A 95 -0.20 11.40 2.51
CA PHE A 95 0.92 12.20 3.00
C PHE A 95 1.10 12.05 4.51
N GLU A 96 2.34 12.07 4.98
CA GLU A 96 2.67 12.40 6.37
C GLU A 96 3.18 13.84 6.39
N ILE A 97 2.39 14.75 6.98
CA ILE A 97 2.71 16.17 7.10
C ILE A 97 3.45 16.42 8.41
N THR A 98 4.43 17.32 8.39
CA THR A 98 5.31 17.55 9.55
C THR A 98 4.65 18.34 10.67
N LYS A 99 3.74 19.25 10.33
CA LYS A 99 3.10 20.21 11.24
C LYS A 99 1.60 20.27 11.02
N LYS A 100 0.86 20.56 12.08
CA LYS A 100 -0.61 20.63 12.02
C LYS A 100 -1.10 21.79 11.15
N GLU A 101 -0.44 22.94 11.22
CA GLU A 101 -0.80 24.12 10.42
C GLU A 101 -0.62 23.84 8.92
N ASP A 102 0.41 23.07 8.57
CA ASP A 102 0.67 22.69 7.18
C ASP A 102 -0.30 21.59 6.70
N LEU A 103 -0.81 20.76 7.61
CA LEU A 103 -1.84 19.77 7.31
C LEU A 103 -3.14 20.45 6.89
N GLU A 104 -3.52 21.51 7.60
CA GLU A 104 -4.68 22.33 7.27
C GLU A 104 -4.51 23.04 5.91
N LYS A 105 -3.31 23.59 5.62
CA LYS A 105 -3.00 24.17 4.31
C LYS A 105 -3.08 23.15 3.18
N ALA A 106 -2.52 21.95 3.39
CA ALA A 106 -2.52 20.88 2.39
C ALA A 106 -3.95 20.38 2.11
N LYS A 107 -4.79 20.24 3.15
CA LYS A 107 -6.20 19.92 2.97
C LYS A 107 -6.93 21.03 2.21
N LYS A 108 -6.76 22.28 2.64
CA LYS A 108 -7.40 23.45 2.02
C LYS A 108 -7.06 23.58 0.53
N TYR A 109 -5.82 23.30 0.13
CA TYR A 109 -5.42 23.29 -1.28
C TYR A 109 -6.32 22.41 -2.15
N TYR A 110 -6.59 21.17 -1.72
CA TYR A 110 -7.46 20.27 -2.48
C TYR A 110 -8.93 20.68 -2.44
N ASP A 111 -9.40 21.18 -1.29
CA ASP A 111 -10.77 21.69 -1.18
C ASP A 111 -10.99 22.90 -2.13
N GLU A 112 -10.02 23.81 -2.23
CA GLU A 112 -10.06 24.97 -3.14
C GLU A 112 -9.95 24.57 -4.62
N LEU A 113 -9.17 23.55 -4.96
CA LEU A 113 -9.12 23.00 -6.32
C LEU A 113 -10.50 22.51 -6.77
N GLY A 114 -11.21 21.77 -5.91
CA GLY A 114 -12.57 21.29 -6.19
C GLY A 114 -13.58 22.42 -6.33
N ASN A 115 -13.47 23.47 -5.51
CA ASN A 115 -14.32 24.65 -5.60
C ASN A 115 -14.06 25.46 -6.88
N SER A 116 -12.82 25.49 -7.37
CA SER A 116 -12.43 26.22 -8.58
C SER A 116 -12.83 25.48 -9.86
N ALA A 117 -12.75 24.15 -9.85
CA ALA A 117 -13.16 23.30 -10.95
C ALA A 117 -13.78 22.01 -10.40
N PRO A 118 -15.09 21.77 -10.59
CA PRO A 118 -15.76 20.56 -10.08
C PRO A 118 -15.09 19.25 -10.53
N MET A 119 -14.50 19.23 -11.73
CA MET A 119 -13.74 18.08 -12.25
C MET A 119 -12.46 17.76 -11.45
N LEU A 120 -11.96 18.70 -10.64
CA LEU A 120 -10.82 18.53 -9.74
C LEU A 120 -11.24 18.23 -8.30
N PHE A 121 -12.55 18.09 -8.05
CA PHE A 121 -13.05 17.70 -6.74
C PHE A 121 -12.35 16.43 -6.25
N SER A 122 -12.05 16.43 -4.96
CA SER A 122 -11.37 15.33 -4.28
C SER A 122 -11.97 15.17 -2.91
N HIS A 123 -12.10 13.92 -2.47
CA HIS A 123 -12.38 13.65 -1.07
C HIS A 123 -11.09 13.84 -0.27
N THR A 124 -11.17 14.53 0.86
CA THR A 124 -10.04 14.74 1.76
C THR A 124 -10.37 14.30 3.18
N TYR A 125 -9.39 13.68 3.85
CA TYR A 125 -9.50 13.31 5.26
C TYR A 125 -8.16 13.46 5.95
N THR A 126 -8.19 13.96 7.18
CA THR A 126 -7.00 14.13 8.01
C THR A 126 -7.15 13.38 9.32
N LYS A 127 -6.08 12.69 9.74
CA LYS A 127 -6.00 12.03 11.04
C LYS A 127 -4.57 12.04 11.55
N GLY A 128 -4.36 12.53 12.78
CA GLY A 128 -3.03 12.81 13.29
C GLY A 128 -2.29 13.77 12.34
N ASN A 129 -1.13 13.33 11.85
CA ASN A 129 -0.32 14.07 10.87
C ASN A 129 -0.54 13.61 9.42
N PHE A 130 -1.53 12.75 9.16
CA PHE A 130 -1.74 12.17 7.85
C PHE A 130 -2.87 12.88 7.10
N LEU A 131 -2.65 13.12 5.81
CA LEU A 131 -3.66 13.60 4.86
C LEU A 131 -3.89 12.53 3.80
N LEU A 132 -5.13 12.08 3.67
CA LEU A 132 -5.62 11.28 2.56
C LEU A 132 -6.40 12.17 1.60
N GLN A 133 -6.03 12.12 0.33
CA GLN A 133 -6.77 12.69 -0.79
C GLN A 133 -7.18 11.55 -1.72
N MET A 134 -8.45 11.46 -2.09
CA MET A 134 -8.96 10.49 -3.05
C MET A 134 -9.67 11.21 -4.21
N ASN A 135 -9.59 10.62 -5.40
CA ASN A 135 -10.28 11.10 -6.59
C ASN A 135 -11.79 11.29 -6.31
N GLY A 136 -12.36 12.40 -6.81
CA GLY A 136 -13.75 12.79 -6.56
C GLY A 136 -14.83 11.91 -7.17
N ASP A 137 -14.48 10.98 -8.07
CA ASP A 137 -15.42 9.99 -8.61
C ASP A 137 -15.72 8.85 -7.62
N MET A 138 -14.94 8.74 -6.54
CA MET A 138 -15.19 7.78 -5.46
C MET A 138 -16.50 8.11 -4.75
N LYS A 139 -17.33 7.10 -4.46
CA LYS A 139 -18.54 7.33 -3.65
C LYS A 139 -18.15 7.61 -2.20
N ASP A 140 -18.91 8.48 -1.52
CA ASP A 140 -18.67 8.79 -0.10
C ASP A 140 -18.65 7.55 0.78
N GLU A 141 -19.52 6.57 0.51
CA GLU A 141 -19.61 5.30 1.22
C GLU A 141 -18.32 4.47 1.09
N GLU A 142 -17.68 4.52 -0.08
CA GLU A 142 -16.40 3.86 -0.32
C GLU A 142 -15.27 4.62 0.37
N PHE A 143 -15.25 5.96 0.24
CA PHE A 143 -14.28 6.82 0.91
C PHE A 143 -14.33 6.67 2.44
N ASN A 144 -15.53 6.50 3.02
CA ASN A 144 -15.75 6.25 4.45
C ASN A 144 -14.99 5.02 4.96
N LYS A 145 -14.78 4.00 4.13
CA LYS A 145 -14.03 2.80 4.52
C LYS A 145 -12.54 3.11 4.73
N TYR A 146 -11.95 3.95 3.88
CA TYR A 146 -10.56 4.40 4.05
C TYR A 146 -10.40 5.24 5.32
N LYS A 147 -11.35 6.14 5.61
CA LYS A 147 -11.36 6.93 6.84
C LYS A 147 -11.38 6.04 8.08
N ALA A 148 -12.24 5.02 8.10
CA ALA A 148 -12.35 4.08 9.20
C ALA A 148 -11.03 3.32 9.46
N VAL A 149 -10.30 2.94 8.40
CA VAL A 149 -8.97 2.33 8.54
C VAL A 149 -7.98 3.30 9.19
N MET A 150 -7.93 4.55 8.71
CA MET A 150 -7.05 5.58 9.29
C MET A 150 -7.40 5.86 10.75
N ASP A 151 -8.69 5.96 11.10
CA ASP A 151 -9.14 6.19 12.48
C ASP A 151 -8.76 5.09 13.44
N LYS A 152 -8.77 3.84 12.97
CA LYS A 152 -8.36 2.68 13.76
C LYS A 152 -6.84 2.63 13.95
N LEU A 153 -6.09 2.98 12.92
CA LEU A 153 -4.64 2.81 12.89
C LEU A 153 -3.90 4.00 13.52
N VAL A 154 -4.35 5.22 13.27
CA VAL A 154 -3.76 6.46 13.77
C VAL A 154 -4.48 6.89 15.05
N LYS A 155 -3.76 6.84 16.18
CA LYS A 155 -4.26 7.22 17.50
C LYS A 155 -4.18 8.72 17.74
#